data_AF-A0A969XPR2-F1
#
_entry.id   AF-A0A969XPR2-F1
#
_cell.length_a   1.000
_cell.length_b   1.000
_cell.length_c   1.000
_cell.angle_alpha   90.00
_cell.angle_beta   90.00
_cell.angle_gamma   90.00
#
_symmetry.space_group_name_H-M   'P 1'
#
loop_
_entity.id
_entity.type
_entity.pdbx_description
1 polymer ?
#
loop_
_entity_poly.entity_id
_entity_poly.type
_entity_poly.pdbx_seq_one_letter_code
_entity_poly.pdbx_strand_id
1 'polypeptide(L)'
;MPAQGDPGDGRESRESEAQRPPEKPDVLQREWPRSTRKFKVILMGLWHAGHDFNVAYKMVLSAVVFVLAAATGSWLDLAVVAVATGLLLAGELFNTAIEQLCDIVEPGHDERIGAVKDVAAAAAGIAMWFWLIVVVLEAVRLIERLG
;
A
#
# COMPACT_ATOMS: atom_id res chain seq x y z
N MET A 1 -17.74 6.36 68.96
CA MET A 1 -16.37 6.09 68.44
C MET A 1 -16.48 4.96 67.43
N PRO A 2 -15.71 4.98 66.33
CA PRO A 2 -16.19 4.66 64.98
C PRO A 2 -16.38 3.16 64.70
N ALA A 3 -17.24 2.91 63.72
CA ALA A 3 -17.58 1.59 63.20
C ALA A 3 -16.33 0.84 62.71
N GLN A 4 -16.24 -0.42 63.13
CA GLN A 4 -15.24 -1.39 62.74
C GLN A 4 -15.39 -1.64 61.23
N GLY A 5 -14.45 -1.13 60.45
CA GLY A 5 -14.42 -1.33 59.01
C GLY A 5 -14.30 -2.81 58.68
N ASP A 6 -15.24 -3.29 57.88
CA ASP A 6 -15.29 -4.64 57.33
C ASP A 6 -13.98 -4.95 56.55
N PRO A 7 -13.21 -5.99 56.93
CA PRO A 7 -11.99 -6.38 56.21
C PRO A 7 -12.23 -6.95 54.80
N GLY A 8 -13.49 -7.14 54.39
CA GLY A 8 -13.88 -7.78 53.13
C GLY A 8 -13.83 -6.89 51.88
N ASP A 9 -13.99 -5.57 52.02
CA ASP A 9 -14.22 -4.63 50.91
C ASP A 9 -13.03 -4.52 49.93
N GLY A 10 -11.81 -4.71 50.44
CA GLY A 10 -10.59 -4.62 49.63
C GLY A 10 -10.27 -5.85 48.77
N ARG A 11 -10.90 -7.00 49.02
CA ARG A 11 -10.62 -8.24 48.26
C ARG A 11 -11.50 -8.35 47.01
N GLU A 12 -12.79 -8.05 47.14
CA GLU A 12 -13.72 -8.03 46.00
C GLU A 12 -13.35 -6.94 44.99
N SER A 13 -12.84 -5.81 45.46
CA SER A 13 -12.31 -4.72 44.63
C SER A 13 -11.11 -5.16 43.78
N ARG A 14 -10.21 -5.98 44.33
CA ARG A 14 -9.01 -6.47 43.63
C ARG A 14 -9.32 -7.60 42.65
N GLU A 15 -10.27 -8.46 42.98
CA GLU A 15 -10.75 -9.50 42.05
C GLU A 15 -11.49 -8.88 40.86
N SER A 16 -12.31 -7.85 41.09
CA SER A 16 -12.97 -7.09 40.01
C SER A 16 -11.98 -6.37 39.09
N GLU A 17 -10.82 -5.96 39.60
CA GLU A 17 -9.79 -5.29 38.81
C GLU A 17 -8.91 -6.28 38.04
N ALA A 18 -8.63 -7.46 38.61
CA ALA A 18 -7.90 -8.55 37.96
C ALA A 18 -8.71 -9.24 36.84
N GLN A 19 -10.05 -9.18 36.91
CA GLN A 19 -10.93 -9.69 35.85
C GLN A 19 -11.18 -8.69 34.72
N ARG A 20 -10.64 -7.46 34.77
CA ARG A 20 -10.82 -6.52 33.67
C ARG A 20 -10.07 -7.03 32.45
N PRO A 21 -10.76 -7.25 31.31
CA PRO A 21 -10.08 -7.56 30.08
C PRO A 21 -9.11 -6.42 29.72
N PRO A 22 -7.95 -6.73 29.13
CA PRO A 22 -6.96 -5.72 28.77
C PRO A 22 -7.63 -4.65 27.90
N GLU A 23 -7.48 -3.39 28.32
CA GLU A 23 -7.97 -2.23 27.57
C GLU A 23 -7.30 -2.25 26.19
N LYS A 24 -8.13 -2.40 25.15
CA LYS A 24 -7.62 -2.53 23.78
C LYS A 24 -6.94 -1.21 23.43
N PRO A 25 -5.68 -1.22 22.95
CA PRO A 25 -4.97 0.00 22.59
C PRO A 25 -5.77 0.81 21.56
N ASP A 26 -5.77 2.14 21.70
CA ASP A 26 -6.60 3.10 20.95
C ASP A 26 -6.57 2.91 19.42
N VAL A 27 -5.51 2.30 18.91
CA VAL A 27 -5.32 1.94 17.50
C VAL A 27 -6.38 0.95 16.98
N LEU A 28 -6.98 0.13 17.85
CA LEU A 28 -8.00 -0.87 17.50
C LEU A 28 -9.44 -0.34 17.53
N GLN A 29 -9.67 0.90 18.01
CA GLN A 29 -11.00 1.53 18.03
C GLN A 29 -11.23 2.47 16.85
N ARG A 30 -10.20 2.69 16.01
CA ARG A 30 -10.26 3.63 14.88
C ARG A 30 -10.98 3.00 13.69
N GLU A 31 -12.29 2.86 13.80
CA GLU A 31 -13.16 2.39 12.72
C GLU A 31 -13.21 3.43 11.60
N TRP A 32 -12.30 3.28 10.64
CA TRP A 32 -12.18 4.21 9.53
C TRP A 32 -13.44 4.15 8.64
N PRO A 33 -14.05 5.29 8.28
CA PRO A 33 -15.23 5.28 7.42
C PRO A 33 -14.89 4.61 6.07
N ARG A 34 -15.72 3.64 5.67
CA ARG A 34 -15.49 2.73 4.52
C ARG A 34 -15.17 3.43 3.19
N SER A 35 -15.53 4.71 3.06
CA SER A 35 -15.36 5.50 1.84
C SER A 35 -13.94 6.05 1.63
N THR A 36 -13.25 6.46 2.70
CA THR A 36 -11.92 7.11 2.59
C THR A 36 -10.76 6.13 2.55
N ARG A 37 -11.04 4.83 2.68
CA ARG A 37 -10.06 3.75 2.53
C ARG A 37 -9.46 3.72 1.12
N LYS A 38 -10.25 4.05 0.09
CA LYS A 38 -9.82 4.09 -1.31
C LYS A 38 -8.85 5.24 -1.59
N PHE A 39 -9.16 6.43 -1.06
CA PHE A 39 -8.26 7.60 -1.14
C PHE A 39 -7.01 7.39 -0.30
N LYS A 40 -7.12 6.72 0.85
CA LYS A 40 -5.97 6.30 1.64
C LYS A 40 -5.04 5.37 0.88
N VAL A 41 -5.53 4.49 0.00
CA VAL A 41 -4.65 3.64 -0.83
C VAL A 41 -3.85 4.48 -1.83
N ILE A 42 -4.47 5.49 -2.44
CA ILE A 42 -3.78 6.45 -3.32
C ILE A 42 -2.79 7.30 -2.52
N LEU A 43 -3.18 7.78 -1.33
CA LEU A 43 -2.33 8.58 -0.44
C LEU A 43 -1.23 7.76 0.23
N MET A 44 -1.44 6.46 0.44
CA MET A 44 -0.48 5.52 1.03
C MET A 44 0.53 5.09 -0.04
N GLY A 45 0.12 4.94 -1.30
CA GLY A 45 1.06 4.91 -2.43
C GLY A 45 1.92 6.17 -2.50
N LEU A 46 1.34 7.36 -2.26
CA LEU A 46 2.08 8.63 -2.22
C LEU A 46 2.99 8.79 -1.00
N TRP A 47 2.56 8.34 0.19
CA TRP A 47 3.30 8.43 1.45
C TRP A 47 4.39 7.36 1.55
N HIS A 48 4.13 6.15 1.07
CA HIS A 48 5.11 5.06 1.00
C HIS A 48 6.11 5.28 -0.15
N ALA A 49 5.73 5.97 -1.22
CA ALA A 49 6.67 6.49 -2.23
C ALA A 49 7.69 7.48 -1.64
N GLY A 50 7.41 8.11 -0.50
CA GLY A 50 8.42 8.89 0.23
C GLY A 50 9.50 8.04 0.91
N HIS A 51 9.28 6.72 1.05
CA HIS A 51 10.21 5.79 1.71
C HIS A 51 10.84 4.79 0.72
N ASP A 52 10.10 4.35 -0.30
CA ASP A 52 10.60 3.48 -1.36
C ASP A 52 10.95 4.27 -2.63
N PHE A 53 12.24 4.58 -2.78
CA PHE A 53 12.81 5.26 -3.95
C PHE A 53 12.39 4.62 -5.29
N ASN A 54 12.14 3.30 -5.30
CA ASN A 54 11.84 2.52 -6.50
C ASN A 54 10.48 2.86 -7.13
N VAL A 55 9.47 3.21 -6.31
CA VAL A 55 8.13 3.59 -6.80
C VAL A 55 8.10 5.08 -7.15
N ALA A 56 8.81 5.91 -6.37
CA ALA A 56 8.89 7.35 -6.58
C ALA A 56 9.45 7.71 -7.96
N TYR A 57 10.57 7.11 -8.38
CA TYR A 57 11.13 7.44 -9.69
C TYR A 57 10.23 6.97 -10.83
N LYS A 58 9.51 5.84 -10.70
CA LYS A 58 8.57 5.36 -11.73
C LYS A 58 7.45 6.36 -11.93
N MET A 59 6.91 6.91 -10.83
CA MET A 59 5.89 7.96 -10.86
C MET A 59 6.41 9.27 -11.48
N VAL A 60 7.60 9.73 -11.09
CA VAL A 60 8.21 10.93 -11.67
C VAL A 60 8.48 10.74 -13.15
N LEU A 61 9.03 9.60 -13.56
CA LEU A 61 9.30 9.29 -14.97
C LEU A 61 8.01 9.25 -15.79
N SER A 62 6.97 8.55 -15.30
CA SER A 62 5.64 8.55 -15.92
C SER A 62 5.06 9.96 -16.03
N ALA A 63 5.18 10.79 -15.00
CA ALA A 63 4.67 12.16 -15.02
C ALA A 63 5.41 13.03 -16.05
N VAL A 64 6.73 12.90 -16.15
CA VAL A 64 7.54 13.61 -17.15
C VAL A 64 7.12 13.19 -18.56
N VAL A 65 7.01 11.89 -18.83
CA VAL A 65 6.57 11.36 -20.13
C VAL A 65 5.15 11.82 -20.44
N PHE A 66 4.26 11.83 -19.46
CA PHE A 66 2.88 12.30 -19.61
C PHE A 66 2.81 13.79 -19.95
N VAL A 67 3.57 14.65 -19.26
CA VAL A 67 3.59 16.10 -19.54
C VAL A 67 4.18 16.38 -20.92
N LEU A 68 5.25 15.68 -21.29
CA LEU A 68 5.87 15.82 -22.61
C LEU A 68 4.94 15.30 -23.72
N ALA A 69 4.27 14.17 -23.53
CA ALA A 69 3.26 13.66 -24.45
C ALA A 69 2.03 14.56 -24.51
N ALA A 70 1.64 15.24 -23.43
CA ALA A 70 0.52 16.18 -23.44
C ALA A 70 0.82 17.44 -24.25
N ALA A 71 2.10 17.84 -24.29
CA ALA A 71 2.54 19.02 -25.04
C ALA A 71 2.62 18.79 -26.55
N THR A 72 2.76 17.54 -27.02
CA THR A 72 3.14 17.22 -28.42
C THR A 72 2.36 16.05 -29.05
N GLY A 73 1.66 15.25 -28.24
CA GLY A 73 1.08 13.95 -28.58
C GLY A 73 -0.44 13.97 -28.75
N SER A 74 -0.96 12.85 -29.27
CA SER A 74 -2.40 12.61 -29.41
C SER A 74 -3.02 12.21 -28.06
N TRP A 75 -4.33 12.42 -27.91
CA TRP A 75 -5.10 11.88 -26.78
C TRP A 75 -4.90 10.37 -26.58
N LEU A 76 -4.60 9.64 -27.66
CA LEU A 76 -4.29 8.22 -27.61
C LEU A 76 -2.96 7.93 -26.89
N ASP A 77 -1.92 8.73 -27.15
CA ASP A 77 -0.59 8.57 -26.55
C ASP A 77 -0.67 8.76 -25.03
N LEU A 78 -1.44 9.78 -24.61
CA LEU A 78 -1.76 10.03 -23.20
C LEU A 78 -2.53 8.88 -22.55
N ALA A 79 -3.54 8.33 -23.24
CA ALA A 79 -4.33 7.22 -22.73
C ALA A 79 -3.48 5.97 -22.52
N VAL A 80 -2.57 5.65 -23.45
CA VAL A 80 -1.70 4.48 -23.36
C VAL A 80 -0.72 4.62 -22.19
N VAL A 81 -0.07 5.77 -22.02
CA VAL A 81 0.85 6.01 -20.89
C VAL A 81 0.11 5.98 -19.55
N ALA A 82 -1.09 6.56 -19.49
CA ALA A 82 -1.91 6.55 -18.27
C ALA A 82 -2.35 5.13 -17.90
N VAL A 83 -2.83 4.33 -18.85
CA VAL A 83 -3.24 2.94 -18.61
C VAL A 83 -2.04 2.08 -18.21
N ALA A 84 -0.90 2.20 -18.89
CA ALA A 84 0.30 1.45 -18.54
C ALA A 84 0.79 1.78 -17.13
N THR A 85 0.81 3.06 -16.76
CA THR A 85 1.19 3.50 -15.41
C THR A 85 0.19 3.01 -14.36
N GLY A 86 -1.11 3.06 -14.66
CA GLY A 86 -2.15 2.52 -13.78
C GLY A 86 -2.00 1.03 -13.52
N LEU A 87 -1.67 0.24 -14.55
CA LEU A 87 -1.43 -1.20 -14.42
C LEU A 87 -0.18 -1.52 -13.61
N LEU A 88 0.92 -0.79 -13.82
CA LEU A 88 2.13 -0.90 -13.00
C LEU A 88 1.82 -0.67 -11.51
N LEU A 89 1.11 0.43 -11.20
CA LEU A 89 0.75 0.76 -9.81
C LEU A 89 -0.20 -0.28 -9.20
N ALA A 90 -1.16 -0.78 -9.97
CA ALA A 90 -2.04 -1.85 -9.52
C ALA A 90 -1.25 -3.12 -9.19
N GLY A 91 -0.26 -3.49 -10.02
CA GLY A 91 0.62 -4.62 -9.77
C GLY A 91 1.42 -4.49 -8.47
N GLU A 92 2.06 -3.35 -8.25
CA GLU A 92 2.80 -3.04 -7.00
C GLU A 92 1.87 -3.12 -5.78
N LEU A 93 0.68 -2.51 -5.86
CA LEU A 93 -0.30 -2.55 -4.76
C LEU A 93 -0.81 -3.97 -4.46
N PHE A 94 -1.00 -4.80 -5.50
CA PHE A 94 -1.37 -6.20 -5.31
C PHE A 94 -0.22 -6.99 -4.69
N ASN A 95 1.03 -6.75 -5.09
CA ASN A 95 2.18 -7.39 -4.47
C ASN A 95 2.25 -7.08 -2.96
N THR A 96 2.18 -5.80 -2.58
CA THR A 96 2.18 -5.40 -1.17
C THR A 96 0.98 -5.96 -0.40
N ALA A 97 -0.20 -6.04 -1.02
CA ALA A 97 -1.38 -6.63 -0.38
C ALA A 97 -1.21 -8.14 -0.13
N ILE A 98 -0.59 -8.87 -1.07
CA ILE A 98 -0.29 -10.29 -0.93
C ILE A 98 0.78 -10.49 0.15
N GLU A 99 1.84 -9.69 0.17
CA GLU A 99 2.88 -9.73 1.21
C GLU A 99 2.27 -9.55 2.61
N GLN A 100 1.43 -8.52 2.79
CA GLN A 100 0.74 -8.27 4.07
C GLN A 100 -0.22 -9.40 4.45
N LEU A 101 -0.94 -9.97 3.47
CA LEU A 101 -1.82 -11.11 3.73
C LEU A 101 -1.02 -12.33 4.19
N CYS A 102 0.09 -12.61 3.53
CA CYS A 102 1.00 -13.70 3.90
C CYS A 102 1.55 -13.52 5.32
N ASP A 103 1.96 -12.29 5.69
CA ASP A 103 2.48 -11.99 7.04
C ASP A 103 1.42 -12.17 8.14
N ILE A 104 0.14 -11.93 7.82
CA ILE A 104 -0.98 -12.16 8.74
C ILE A 104 -1.28 -13.67 8.88
N VAL A 105 -1.20 -14.43 7.78
CA VAL A 105 -1.54 -15.86 7.76
C VAL A 105 -0.48 -16.69 8.48
N GLU A 106 0.81 -16.40 8.29
CA GLU A 106 1.91 -17.10 8.94
C GLU A 106 3.01 -16.09 9.32
N PRO A 107 3.11 -15.72 10.60
CA PRO A 107 4.16 -14.84 11.08
C PRO A 107 5.56 -15.49 11.06
N GLY A 108 5.63 -16.82 10.95
CA GLY A 108 6.87 -17.59 10.82
C GLY A 108 7.38 -17.67 9.38
N HIS A 109 8.68 -17.90 9.20
CA HIS A 109 9.24 -18.18 7.88
C HIS A 109 8.89 -19.61 7.42
N ASP A 110 7.91 -19.74 6.54
CA ASP A 110 7.58 -20.98 5.82
C ASP A 110 7.95 -20.84 4.32
N GLU A 111 8.66 -21.83 3.77
CA GLU A 111 9.08 -21.87 2.37
C GLU A 111 7.91 -21.78 1.38
N ARG A 112 6.73 -22.29 1.75
CA ARG A 112 5.52 -22.24 0.90
C ARG A 112 5.02 -20.81 0.72
N ILE A 113 5.15 -19.99 1.75
CA ILE A 113 4.74 -18.58 1.71
C ILE A 113 5.77 -17.74 0.98
N GLY A 114 7.05 -18.11 1.08
CA GLY A 114 8.09 -17.56 0.21
C GLY A 114 7.73 -17.70 -1.27
N ALA A 115 7.34 -18.91 -1.70
CA ALA A 115 6.95 -19.15 -3.10
C ALA A 115 5.75 -18.29 -3.55
N VAL A 116 4.77 -18.04 -2.68
CA VAL A 116 3.62 -17.17 -3.01
C VAL A 116 4.07 -15.71 -3.17
N LYS A 117 4.94 -15.23 -2.29
CA LYS A 117 5.52 -13.88 -2.37
C LYS A 117 6.37 -13.72 -3.63
N ASP A 118 7.16 -14.73 -3.99
CA ASP A 118 7.97 -14.70 -5.21
C ASP A 118 7.12 -14.61 -6.47
N VAL A 119 5.99 -15.32 -6.53
CA VAL A 119 5.04 -15.23 -7.65
C VAL A 119 4.38 -13.86 -7.72
N ALA A 120 4.03 -13.27 -6.58
CA ALA A 120 3.47 -11.92 -6.53
C ALA A 120 4.48 -10.86 -7.00
N ALA A 121 5.73 -10.97 -6.56
CA ALA A 121 6.83 -10.10 -6.99
C ALA A 121 7.11 -10.26 -8.50
N ALA A 122 7.09 -11.49 -9.01
CA ALA A 122 7.23 -11.75 -10.44
C ALA A 122 6.10 -11.12 -11.27
N ALA A 123 4.85 -11.20 -10.80
CA ALA A 123 3.71 -10.58 -11.48
C ALA A 123 3.83 -9.06 -11.54
N ALA A 124 4.23 -8.41 -10.45
CA ALA A 124 4.53 -6.97 -10.44
C ALA A 124 5.70 -6.62 -11.37
N GLY A 125 6.74 -7.47 -11.40
CA GLY A 125 7.87 -7.34 -12.33
C GLY A 125 7.47 -7.39 -13.80
N ILE A 126 6.52 -8.26 -14.17
CA ILE A 126 5.98 -8.32 -15.53
C ILE A 126 5.24 -7.01 -15.88
N ALA A 127 4.41 -6.48 -14.97
CA ALA A 127 3.73 -5.22 -15.19
C ALA A 127 4.72 -4.06 -15.39
N MET A 128 5.81 -4.04 -14.63
CA MET A 128 6.91 -3.08 -14.80
C MET A 128 7.59 -3.21 -16.17
N TRP A 129 7.82 -4.43 -16.64
CA TRP A 129 8.42 -4.68 -17.94
C TRP A 129 7.57 -4.13 -19.10
N PHE A 130 6.26 -4.38 -19.07
CA PHE A 130 5.34 -3.83 -20.07
C PHE A 130 5.24 -2.30 -20.00
N TRP A 131 5.19 -1.74 -18.80
CA TRP A 131 5.20 -0.30 -18.61
C TRP A 131 6.46 0.35 -19.20
N LEU A 132 7.63 -0.25 -18.98
CA LEU A 132 8.90 0.25 -19.53
C LEU A 132 8.86 0.26 -21.06
N ILE A 133 8.37 -0.81 -21.68
CA ILE A 133 8.21 -0.88 -23.15
C ILE A 133 7.33 0.27 -23.63
N VAL A 134 6.17 0.49 -23.00
CA VAL A 134 5.26 1.58 -23.38
C VAL A 134 5.95 2.94 -23.29
N VAL A 135 6.62 3.22 -22.17
CA VAL A 135 7.33 4.49 -21.96
C VAL A 135 8.43 4.70 -22.99
N VAL A 136 9.22 3.66 -23.29
CA VAL A 136 10.29 3.74 -24.30
C VAL A 136 9.73 3.97 -25.70
N LEU A 137 8.67 3.26 -26.08
CA LEU A 137 8.04 3.44 -27.40
C LEU A 137 7.47 4.84 -27.57
N GLU A 138 6.80 5.37 -26.56
CA GLU A 138 6.28 6.74 -26.59
C GLU A 138 7.40 7.79 -26.56
N ALA A 139 8.49 7.54 -25.84
CA ALA A 139 9.67 8.41 -25.86
C ALA A 139 10.33 8.45 -27.25
N VAL A 140 10.46 7.31 -27.94
CA VAL A 140 11.01 7.25 -29.31
C VAL A 140 10.10 8.01 -30.27
N ARG A 141 8.79 7.76 -30.23
CA ARG A 141 7.80 8.48 -31.05
C ARG A 141 7.83 9.99 -30.81
N LEU A 142 8.01 10.41 -29.56
CA LEU A 142 8.13 11.81 -29.19
C LEU A 142 9.39 12.45 -29.80
N ILE A 143 10.52 11.76 -29.77
CA ILE A 143 11.78 12.24 -30.37
C ILE A 143 11.63 12.38 -31.88
N GLU A 144 11.04 11.39 -32.56
CA GLU A 144 10.78 11.45 -34.01
C GLU A 144 9.83 12.59 -34.42
N ARG A 145 8.95 13.03 -33.53
CA ARG A 145 8.07 14.20 -33.78
C ARG A 145 8.77 15.53 -33.59
N LEU A 146 9.83 15.57 -32.78
CA LEU A 146 10.55 16.79 -32.42
C LEU A 146 11.80 17.04 -33.28
N GLY A 147 12.33 16.01 -33.96
CA GLY A 147 13.44 16.09 -34.91
C GLY A 147 12.97 16.16 -36.35
#